data_AF-A0A7C6KA05-F1
#
_entry.id   AF-A0A7C6KA05-F1
#
_cell.length_a   1.000
_cell.length_b   1.000
_cell.length_c   1.000
_cell.angle_alpha   90.00
_cell.angle_beta   90.00
_cell.angle_gamma   90.00
#
_symmetry.space_group_name_H-M   'P 1'
#
loop_
_entity.id
_entity.type
_entity.pdbx_description
1 polymer ?
#
loop_
_entity_poly.entity_id
_entity_poly.type
_entity_poly.pdbx_seq_one_letter_code
_entity_poly.pdbx_strand_id
1 'polypeptide(L)'
;MGFLHAAEQLGSMEQSNGLEPYLMFPFGKEGKIIMVYLDVADPNADVLDIQGIKKMELADHKDASEMKLKYLYRKKAGSNIKWGFSPIHFIGRPKKNTEKNRELLIGDTGNWVENTKTHFNKIRNRLLQDYEKEGAFAEGSVDNIMTDMEVKVEAIVENWVSNEPHLIIFGADKDGEFLYPGEIPAFVYYFQKKIKQSLIGKKSMKLRQRCTMCGKVDTGMTTLSKVFKFSTADKVNFLPGLDKKLAGSTFPICTDCFEKISAGRERIERLYSNSSVIPGLHMWVIPEAVGGEDDEHFKYLIVNKMDQQKIGESLTTLGDIREERYLSRLAREGQGLIFHFLFLEKIKAQELVHLMVEDVPPERLAFLEAKWKEAMTSVFGDVSSGLALDWAVKSLYITLSKYAGQSKGDRIVMRDFTIRTLGKMLRGERLPVATFKGIIVSRAACLVYETPKWDDVKKNMLYAQVWVEFMQRVNEGVA
;
A
#
# COMPACT_ATOMS: atom_id res chain seq x y z
N MET A 1 -14.07 -16.25 7.74
CA MET A 1 -12.98 -15.48 7.11
C MET A 1 -13.35 -14.02 7.27
N GLY A 2 -13.17 -13.50 8.49
CA GLY A 2 -13.59 -12.13 8.84
C GLY A 2 -12.84 -11.10 7.99
N PHE A 3 -11.53 -11.28 7.82
CA PHE A 3 -10.68 -10.40 6.99
C PHE A 3 -11.22 -10.16 5.58
N LEU A 4 -11.61 -11.21 4.85
CA LEU A 4 -12.09 -11.05 3.47
C LEU A 4 -13.47 -10.41 3.42
N HIS A 5 -14.32 -10.70 4.40
CA HIS A 5 -15.64 -10.09 4.51
C HIS A 5 -15.50 -8.60 4.84
N ALA A 6 -14.65 -8.24 5.80
CA ALA A 6 -14.33 -6.86 6.14
C ALA A 6 -13.79 -6.07 4.93
N ALA A 7 -12.88 -6.66 4.16
CA ALA A 7 -12.38 -6.06 2.92
C ALA A 7 -13.49 -5.87 1.87
N GLU A 8 -14.37 -6.85 1.68
CA GLU A 8 -15.54 -6.73 0.79
C GLU A 8 -16.53 -5.67 1.26
N GLN A 9 -16.79 -5.57 2.57
CA GLN A 9 -17.71 -4.61 3.17
C GLN A 9 -17.18 -3.19 2.98
N LEU A 10 -15.90 -2.95 3.26
CA LEU A 10 -15.23 -1.66 3.02
C LEU A 10 -15.29 -1.23 1.55
N GLY A 11 -15.15 -2.17 0.63
CA GLY A 11 -15.25 -1.91 -0.81
C GLY A 11 -16.68 -1.67 -1.29
N SER A 12 -17.66 -2.33 -0.67
CA SER A 12 -19.08 -2.17 -1.03
C SER A 12 -19.65 -0.80 -0.62
N MET A 13 -19.00 -0.08 0.30
CA MET A 13 -19.39 1.27 0.71
C MET A 13 -19.13 2.35 -0.35
N GLU A 14 -18.10 2.16 -1.17
CA GLU A 14 -17.86 3.03 -2.31
C GLU A 14 -18.82 2.56 -3.41
N GLN A 15 -19.87 3.34 -3.70
CA GLN A 15 -20.71 3.15 -4.89
C GLN A 15 -19.85 3.38 -6.14
N SER A 16 -19.01 2.41 -6.44
CA SER A 16 -18.00 2.48 -7.47
C SER A 16 -18.56 1.79 -8.71
N ASN A 17 -19.10 2.59 -9.63
CA ASN A 17 -19.66 2.09 -10.87
C ASN A 17 -18.60 2.08 -11.97
N GLY A 18 -18.68 1.11 -12.88
CA GLY A 18 -17.81 1.04 -14.05
C GLY A 18 -16.35 0.73 -13.72
N LEU A 19 -15.45 1.68 -13.97
CA LEU A 19 -14.00 1.45 -13.88
C LEU A 19 -13.40 1.68 -12.49
N GLU A 20 -14.08 2.44 -11.63
CA GLU A 20 -13.58 2.85 -10.31
C GLU A 20 -13.02 1.72 -9.44
N PRO A 21 -13.63 0.52 -9.34
CA PRO A 21 -13.11 -0.57 -8.51
C PRO A 21 -11.73 -1.07 -8.96
N TYR A 22 -11.37 -0.80 -10.22
CA TYR A 22 -10.11 -1.21 -10.80
C TYR A 22 -9.01 -0.14 -10.68
N LEU A 23 -9.40 1.07 -10.31
CA LEU A 23 -8.52 2.22 -10.29
C LEU A 23 -7.89 2.39 -8.91
N MET A 24 -6.80 3.14 -8.89
CA MET A 24 -6.09 3.52 -7.68
C MET A 24 -5.55 4.93 -7.86
N PHE A 25 -5.23 5.61 -6.76
CA PHE A 25 -4.41 6.81 -6.85
C PHE A 25 -2.96 6.45 -7.22
N PRO A 26 -2.30 7.25 -8.08
CA PRO A 26 -0.88 7.05 -8.39
C PRO A 26 0.03 7.15 -7.16
N PHE A 27 -0.30 8.06 -6.24
CA PHE A 27 0.37 8.23 -4.96
C PHE A 27 -0.60 7.96 -3.81
N GLY A 28 -0.08 7.64 -2.62
CA GLY A 28 -0.92 7.39 -1.44
C GLY A 28 -1.20 8.64 -0.60
N LYS A 29 -0.38 9.70 -0.73
CA LYS A 29 -0.51 10.97 -0.01
C LYS A 29 -0.01 12.13 -0.87
N GLU A 30 1.31 12.35 -0.88
CA GLU A 30 1.96 13.46 -1.58
C GLU A 30 2.74 12.95 -2.80
N GLY A 31 2.75 13.77 -3.85
CA GLY A 31 3.55 13.55 -5.04
C GLY A 31 3.31 14.63 -6.08
N LYS A 32 4.26 14.74 -7.00
CA LYS A 32 4.23 15.72 -8.09
C LYS A 32 3.97 15.03 -9.42
N ILE A 33 3.26 15.71 -10.30
CA ILE A 33 2.82 15.21 -11.60
C ILE A 33 3.36 16.14 -12.68
N ILE A 34 4.23 15.61 -13.54
CA ILE A 34 4.62 16.28 -14.79
C ILE A 34 3.59 15.90 -15.84
N MET A 35 2.71 16.84 -16.17
CA MET A 35 1.66 16.70 -17.17
C MET A 35 2.23 16.96 -18.56
N VAL A 36 2.14 15.98 -19.45
CA VAL A 36 2.57 16.08 -20.84
C VAL A 36 1.35 16.23 -21.72
N TYR A 37 1.18 17.43 -22.29
CA TYR A 37 0.07 17.79 -23.16
C TYR A 37 0.38 17.30 -24.58
N LEU A 38 -0.20 16.17 -24.95
CA LEU A 38 -0.08 15.60 -26.29
C LEU A 38 -0.83 16.50 -27.29
N ASP A 39 -0.16 16.81 -28.39
CA ASP A 39 -0.79 17.49 -29.52
C ASP A 39 -1.53 16.46 -30.37
N VAL A 40 -2.85 16.41 -30.23
CA VAL A 40 -3.73 15.43 -30.88
C VAL A 40 -4.67 16.12 -31.85
N ALA A 41 -4.88 15.51 -33.02
CA ALA A 41 -5.80 16.04 -34.02
C ALA A 41 -7.26 16.08 -33.51
N ASP A 42 -7.70 15.02 -32.82
CA ASP A 42 -8.99 14.95 -32.13
C ASP A 42 -8.85 14.10 -30.85
N PRO A 43 -8.96 14.69 -29.65
CA PRO A 43 -8.94 13.96 -28.38
C PRO A 43 -10.06 12.92 -28.21
N ASN A 44 -11.15 13.01 -28.98
CA ASN A 44 -12.30 12.09 -28.89
C ASN A 44 -12.23 10.95 -29.91
N ALA A 45 -11.21 10.92 -30.77
CA ALA A 45 -11.05 9.86 -31.76
C ALA A 45 -10.82 8.50 -31.10
N ASP A 46 -11.31 7.43 -31.73
CA ASP A 46 -11.07 6.06 -31.30
C ASP A 46 -9.57 5.67 -31.37
N VAL A 47 -8.86 6.29 -32.33
CA VAL A 47 -7.42 6.17 -32.53
C VAL A 47 -6.83 7.57 -32.50
N LEU A 48 -5.95 7.83 -31.54
CA LEU A 48 -5.33 9.15 -31.40
C LEU A 48 -4.16 9.27 -32.38
N ASP A 49 -4.26 10.27 -33.26
CA ASP A 49 -3.15 10.73 -34.07
C ASP A 49 -2.39 11.84 -33.34
N ILE A 50 -1.19 11.53 -32.86
CA ILE A 50 -0.38 12.39 -31.99
C ILE A 50 0.76 13.00 -32.81
N GLN A 51 0.72 14.31 -32.97
CA GLN A 51 1.69 15.07 -33.75
C GLN A 51 2.95 15.44 -32.94
N GLY A 52 2.86 15.40 -31.61
CA GLY A 52 3.97 15.70 -30.71
C GLY A 52 3.52 16.10 -29.30
N ILE A 53 4.26 17.01 -28.67
CA ILE A 53 3.98 17.55 -27.34
C ILE A 53 3.84 19.06 -27.40
N LYS A 54 2.65 19.56 -27.06
CA LYS A 54 2.34 20.99 -27.08
C LYS A 54 2.97 21.75 -25.93
N LYS A 55 2.90 21.21 -24.71
CA LYS A 55 3.56 21.78 -23.51
C LYS A 55 3.72 20.74 -22.38
N MET A 56 4.48 21.11 -21.35
CA MET A 56 4.60 20.34 -20.12
C MET A 56 4.42 21.24 -18.91
N GLU A 57 3.73 20.75 -17.87
CA GLU A 57 3.48 21.52 -16.65
C GLU A 57 3.62 20.64 -15.41
N LEU A 58 4.04 21.25 -14.30
CA LEU A 58 4.07 20.60 -12.99
C LEU A 58 2.76 20.87 -12.24
N ALA A 59 2.15 19.82 -11.72
CA ALA A 59 0.98 19.90 -10.87
C ALA A 59 1.15 19.06 -9.60
N ASP A 60 0.41 19.43 -8.57
CA ASP A 60 0.27 18.61 -7.37
C ASP A 60 -0.64 17.42 -7.62
N HIS A 61 -0.29 16.28 -7.03
CA HIS A 61 -1.22 15.16 -6.94
C HIS A 61 -2.45 15.56 -6.13
N LYS A 62 -3.62 15.22 -6.67
CA LYS A 62 -4.92 15.43 -6.02
C LYS A 62 -5.51 14.08 -5.65
N ASP A 63 -5.94 13.93 -4.41
CA ASP A 63 -6.50 12.69 -3.85
C ASP A 63 -8.02 12.71 -3.71
N ALA A 64 -8.68 13.70 -4.33
CA ALA A 64 -10.13 13.77 -4.43
C ALA A 64 -10.70 12.60 -5.24
N SER A 65 -11.87 12.08 -4.86
CA SER A 65 -12.44 10.85 -5.43
C SER A 65 -12.61 10.91 -6.95
N GLU A 66 -13.02 12.05 -7.51
CA GLU A 66 -13.17 12.26 -8.95
C GLU A 66 -11.85 12.12 -9.72
N MET A 67 -10.71 12.38 -9.06
CA MET A 67 -9.40 12.29 -9.68
C MET A 67 -8.98 10.84 -9.97
N LYS A 68 -9.57 9.87 -9.27
CA LYS A 68 -9.32 8.43 -9.50
C LYS A 68 -9.69 8.04 -10.92
N LEU A 69 -10.87 8.47 -11.39
CA LEU A 69 -11.33 8.30 -12.76
C LEU A 69 -10.44 9.07 -13.73
N LYS A 70 -10.14 10.35 -13.45
CA LYS A 70 -9.30 11.18 -14.33
C LYS A 70 -7.92 10.59 -14.56
N TYR A 71 -7.21 10.17 -13.51
CA TYR A 71 -5.89 9.55 -13.67
C TYR A 71 -5.92 8.22 -14.41
N LEU A 72 -7.06 7.51 -14.39
CA LEU A 72 -7.22 6.19 -14.99
C LEU A 72 -6.13 5.20 -14.55
N TYR A 73 -5.61 5.33 -13.32
CA TYR A 73 -4.40 4.61 -12.90
C TYR A 73 -4.67 3.21 -12.31
N ARG A 74 -3.87 2.23 -12.75
CA ARG A 74 -3.74 0.91 -12.10
C ARG A 74 -2.32 0.38 -12.18
N LYS A 75 -1.83 -0.27 -11.11
CA LYS A 75 -0.54 -0.99 -11.13
C LYS A 75 -0.52 -2.05 -12.23
N LYS A 76 0.63 -2.22 -12.90
CA LYS A 76 0.85 -3.27 -13.91
C LYS A 76 0.48 -4.65 -13.36
N ALA A 77 -0.08 -5.52 -14.20
CA ALA A 77 -0.59 -6.81 -13.75
C ALA A 77 0.52 -7.79 -13.27
N GLY A 78 1.78 -7.49 -13.57
CA GLY A 78 2.96 -8.21 -13.07
C GLY A 78 4.27 -7.55 -13.52
N SER A 79 5.39 -7.93 -12.87
CA SER A 79 6.73 -7.36 -13.13
C SER A 79 7.28 -7.68 -14.52
N ASN A 80 6.83 -8.78 -15.13
CA ASN A 80 7.32 -9.26 -16.42
C ASN A 80 6.56 -8.65 -17.62
N ILE A 81 5.54 -7.83 -17.35
CA ILE A 81 4.69 -7.24 -18.37
C ILE A 81 5.32 -5.94 -18.88
N LYS A 82 5.50 -5.86 -20.20
CA LYS A 82 6.08 -4.70 -20.91
C LYS A 82 5.05 -3.65 -21.29
N TRP A 83 3.85 -3.66 -20.71
CA TRP A 83 2.82 -2.65 -20.93
C TRP A 83 2.24 -2.16 -19.60
N GLY A 84 1.60 -1.00 -19.62
CA GLY A 84 0.84 -0.43 -18.51
C GLY A 84 -0.63 -0.30 -18.85
N PHE A 85 -1.50 -0.17 -17.84
CA PHE A 85 -2.92 0.08 -18.04
C PHE A 85 -3.21 1.52 -18.46
N SER A 86 -2.38 2.44 -17.98
CA SER A 86 -2.58 3.89 -18.04
C SER A 86 -1.31 4.53 -18.59
N PRO A 87 -1.39 5.66 -19.30
CA PRO A 87 -0.22 6.34 -19.87
C PRO A 87 0.49 7.16 -18.77
N ILE A 88 0.97 6.47 -17.74
CA ILE A 88 1.61 7.03 -16.55
C ILE A 88 2.94 6.32 -16.31
N HIS A 89 4.00 7.09 -16.06
CA HIS A 89 5.33 6.57 -15.73
C HIS A 89 5.88 7.21 -14.47
N PHE A 90 6.22 6.40 -13.46
CA PHE A 90 6.86 6.90 -12.25
C PHE A 90 8.35 7.14 -12.49
N ILE A 91 8.80 8.37 -12.20
CA ILE A 91 10.22 8.74 -12.26
C ILE A 91 10.86 8.76 -10.87
N GLY A 92 10.05 8.85 -9.81
CA GLY A 92 10.50 8.75 -8.42
C GLY A 92 11.00 10.08 -7.86
N ARG A 93 11.79 10.02 -6.78
CA ARG A 93 12.32 11.23 -6.13
C ARG A 93 13.55 11.73 -6.89
N PRO A 94 13.69 13.05 -7.07
CA PRO A 94 14.87 13.61 -7.71
C PRO A 94 16.12 13.34 -6.87
N LYS A 95 17.26 13.22 -7.56
CA LYS A 95 18.58 13.20 -6.95
C LYS A 95 18.99 14.62 -6.61
N LYS A 96 19.88 14.73 -5.61
CA LYS A 96 20.50 16.01 -5.20
C LYS A 96 21.25 16.72 -6.34
N ASN A 97 21.72 15.95 -7.33
CA ASN A 97 22.43 16.48 -8.49
C ASN A 97 21.50 16.40 -9.70
N THR A 98 21.20 17.56 -10.29
CA THR A 98 20.37 17.73 -11.49
C THR A 98 20.89 16.92 -12.67
N GLU A 99 22.22 16.84 -12.87
CA GLU A 99 22.80 16.04 -13.95
C GLU A 99 22.48 14.55 -13.78
N LYS A 100 22.43 14.05 -12.55
CA LYS A 100 22.02 12.67 -12.30
C LYS A 100 20.55 12.43 -12.63
N ASN A 101 19.69 13.45 -12.54
CA ASN A 101 18.30 13.34 -12.98
C ASN A 101 18.24 13.23 -14.51
N ARG A 102 19.04 14.06 -15.20
CA ARG A 102 19.21 14.00 -16.65
C ARG A 102 19.72 12.64 -17.12
N GLU A 103 20.77 12.11 -16.50
CA GLU A 103 21.30 10.76 -16.75
C GLU A 103 20.25 9.66 -16.53
N LEU A 104 19.35 9.81 -15.54
CA LEU A 104 18.26 8.85 -15.33
C LEU A 104 17.22 8.91 -16.45
N LEU A 105 16.99 10.09 -17.04
CA LEU A 105 16.06 10.27 -18.15
C LEU A 105 16.61 9.70 -19.45
N ILE A 106 17.85 10.06 -19.81
CA ILE A 106 18.43 9.80 -21.14
C ILE A 106 19.75 9.03 -21.17
N GLY A 107 20.35 8.73 -20.02
CA GLY A 107 21.68 8.11 -19.92
C GLY A 107 22.82 9.14 -19.93
N ASP A 108 24.00 8.69 -19.52
CA ASP A 108 25.25 9.46 -19.46
C ASP A 108 25.73 9.96 -20.82
N THR A 109 25.50 9.17 -21.87
CA THR A 109 25.86 9.48 -23.26
C THR A 109 24.69 10.07 -24.07
N GLY A 110 23.52 10.25 -23.44
CA GLY A 110 22.28 10.65 -24.13
C GLY A 110 21.65 9.56 -25.02
N ASN A 111 22.31 8.40 -25.18
CA ASN A 111 21.78 7.26 -25.95
C ASN A 111 20.78 6.45 -25.11
N TRP A 112 19.58 7.00 -24.95
CA TRP A 112 18.52 6.35 -24.20
C TRP A 112 17.85 5.21 -24.97
N VAL A 113 17.94 5.20 -26.31
CA VAL A 113 17.30 4.20 -27.18
C VAL A 113 17.83 2.79 -26.89
N GLU A 114 19.14 2.65 -26.65
CA GLU A 114 19.76 1.37 -26.34
C GLU A 114 19.81 1.08 -24.82
N ASN A 115 19.79 2.13 -24.00
CA ASN A 115 19.88 1.98 -22.55
C ASN A 115 18.53 1.67 -21.90
N THR A 116 18.25 0.37 -21.71
CA THR A 116 17.00 -0.13 -21.11
C THR A 116 16.70 0.32 -19.66
N LYS A 117 17.66 0.97 -19.00
CA LYS A 117 17.51 1.46 -17.62
C LYS A 117 16.96 2.87 -17.54
N THR A 118 17.06 3.68 -18.60
CA THR A 118 16.62 5.08 -18.61
C THR A 118 15.09 5.18 -18.54
N HIS A 119 14.57 6.33 -18.08
CA HIS A 119 13.14 6.56 -18.06
C HIS A 119 12.57 6.65 -19.48
N PHE A 120 13.25 7.31 -20.43
CA PHE A 120 12.75 7.46 -21.80
C PHE A 120 12.63 6.11 -22.52
N ASN A 121 13.61 5.21 -22.34
CA ASN A 121 13.51 3.86 -22.89
C ASN A 121 12.29 3.11 -22.37
N LYS A 122 12.03 3.22 -21.06
CA LYS A 122 10.89 2.58 -20.41
C LYS A 122 9.57 3.21 -20.84
N ILE A 123 9.52 4.53 -21.05
CA ILE A 123 8.34 5.23 -21.56
C ILE A 123 8.03 4.72 -22.97
N ARG A 124 8.99 4.75 -23.90
CA ARG A 124 8.77 4.24 -25.26
C ARG A 124 8.38 2.76 -25.24
N ASN A 125 9.28 1.91 -24.75
CA ASN A 125 9.20 0.46 -24.98
C ASN A 125 8.33 -0.30 -23.98
N ARG A 126 8.03 0.30 -22.81
CA ARG A 126 7.27 -0.37 -21.73
C ARG A 126 5.96 0.32 -21.35
N LEU A 127 5.60 1.40 -22.06
CA LEU A 127 4.39 2.17 -21.84
C LEU A 127 3.71 2.51 -23.16
N LEU A 128 4.29 3.40 -23.98
CA LEU A 128 3.62 4.00 -25.13
C LEU A 128 3.52 3.08 -26.35
N GLN A 129 4.54 2.30 -26.66
CA GLN A 129 4.55 1.42 -27.84
C GLN A 129 3.41 0.37 -27.84
N ASP A 130 2.88 0.03 -26.68
CA ASP A 130 1.75 -0.90 -26.59
C ASP A 130 0.42 -0.24 -27.01
N TYR A 131 0.27 1.08 -26.85
CA TYR A 131 -0.90 1.83 -27.32
C TYR A 131 -0.97 1.82 -28.86
N GLU A 132 0.16 2.02 -29.53
CA GLU A 132 0.25 1.93 -30.99
C GLU A 132 -0.02 0.50 -31.48
N LYS A 133 0.61 -0.51 -30.86
CA LYS A 133 0.39 -1.93 -31.19
C LYS A 133 -1.05 -2.40 -31.01
N GLU A 134 -1.77 -1.86 -30.03
CA GLU A 134 -3.15 -2.24 -29.72
C GLU A 134 -4.19 -1.38 -30.46
N GLY A 135 -3.73 -0.42 -31.28
CA GLY A 135 -4.55 0.45 -32.12
C GLY A 135 -5.19 1.62 -31.39
N ALA A 136 -4.67 2.02 -30.22
CA ALA A 136 -5.13 3.21 -29.50
C ALA A 136 -4.43 4.48 -30.02
N PHE A 137 -3.19 4.35 -30.52
CA PHE A 137 -2.45 5.41 -31.21
C PHE A 137 -2.27 5.05 -32.69
N ALA A 138 -2.22 6.07 -33.55
CA ALA A 138 -1.83 5.92 -34.94
C ALA A 138 -0.34 5.54 -35.07
N GLU A 139 0.01 4.86 -36.16
CA GLU A 139 1.41 4.49 -36.45
C GLU A 139 2.31 5.75 -36.48
N GLY A 140 3.47 5.69 -35.81
CA GLY A 140 4.41 6.82 -35.73
C GLY A 140 4.13 7.82 -34.61
N SER A 141 2.94 7.78 -33.98
CA SER A 141 2.60 8.66 -32.85
C SER A 141 3.60 8.54 -31.70
N VAL A 142 4.07 7.32 -31.38
CA VAL A 142 5.03 7.12 -30.29
C VAL A 142 6.38 7.77 -30.61
N ASP A 143 6.84 7.70 -31.86
CA ASP A 143 8.11 8.31 -32.24
C ASP A 143 8.01 9.84 -32.20
N ASN A 144 6.90 10.43 -32.65
CA ASN A 144 6.64 11.87 -32.54
C ASN A 144 6.72 12.35 -31.07
N ILE A 145 6.07 11.64 -30.14
CA ILE A 145 6.12 11.95 -28.70
C ILE A 145 7.56 11.91 -28.21
N MET A 146 8.29 10.84 -28.52
CA MET A 146 9.64 10.64 -28.00
C MET A 146 10.64 11.66 -28.54
N THR A 147 10.56 12.03 -29.83
CA THR A 147 11.36 13.12 -30.41
C THR A 147 11.15 14.43 -29.67
N ASP A 148 9.90 14.77 -29.36
CA ASP A 148 9.58 15.97 -28.61
C ASP A 148 10.03 15.90 -27.15
N MET A 149 9.96 14.72 -26.52
CA MET A 149 10.50 14.51 -25.16
C MET A 149 12.00 14.72 -25.11
N GLU A 150 12.76 14.29 -26.14
CA GLU A 150 14.20 14.52 -26.24
C GLU A 150 14.55 16.02 -26.27
N VAL A 151 13.83 16.80 -27.05
CA VAL A 151 14.02 18.25 -27.12
C VAL A 151 13.66 18.92 -25.79
N LYS A 152 12.66 18.37 -25.07
CA LYS A 152 12.13 18.94 -23.82
C LYS A 152 12.73 18.32 -22.54
N VAL A 153 13.88 17.62 -22.62
CA VAL A 153 14.53 16.98 -21.45
C VAL A 153 14.76 17.98 -20.31
N GLU A 154 15.30 19.16 -20.61
CA GLU A 154 15.60 20.16 -19.58
C GLU A 154 14.34 20.65 -18.87
N ALA A 155 13.22 20.83 -19.60
CA ALA A 155 11.94 21.18 -18.98
C ALA A 155 11.43 20.09 -18.02
N ILE A 156 11.66 18.80 -18.31
CA ILE A 156 11.33 17.71 -17.38
C ILE A 156 12.21 17.80 -16.13
N VAL A 157 13.51 18.06 -16.31
CA VAL A 157 14.47 18.17 -15.21
C VAL A 157 14.16 19.36 -14.31
N GLU A 158 13.81 20.50 -14.87
CA GLU A 158 13.38 21.71 -14.15
C GLU A 158 12.09 21.50 -13.36
N ASN A 159 11.18 20.67 -13.87
CA ASN A 159 9.95 20.30 -13.17
C ASN A 159 10.13 19.10 -12.22
N TRP A 160 11.28 18.42 -12.24
CA TRP A 160 11.60 17.32 -11.33
C TRP A 160 12.28 17.84 -10.06
N VAL A 161 11.58 18.73 -9.37
CA VAL A 161 12.05 19.49 -8.21
C VAL A 161 11.22 19.19 -6.97
N SER A 162 11.81 19.32 -5.77
CA SER A 162 11.29 18.87 -4.46
C SER A 162 11.59 17.40 -4.11
N ASN A 163 11.75 17.08 -2.82
CA ASN A 163 12.10 15.72 -2.36
C ASN A 163 10.91 14.73 -2.40
N GLU A 164 9.82 15.12 -3.04
CA GLU A 164 8.62 14.32 -3.22
C GLU A 164 8.76 13.35 -4.41
N PRO A 165 8.03 12.23 -4.42
CA PRO A 165 8.01 11.34 -5.58
C PRO A 165 7.29 11.99 -6.76
N HIS A 166 7.85 11.82 -7.97
CA HIS A 166 7.29 12.35 -9.20
C HIS A 166 6.84 11.25 -10.16
N LEU A 167 5.85 11.57 -10.99
CA LEU A 167 5.44 10.80 -12.15
C LEU A 167 5.25 11.70 -13.38
N ILE A 168 5.27 11.09 -14.55
CA ILE A 168 4.90 11.70 -15.83
C ILE A 168 3.56 11.10 -16.25
N ILE A 169 2.59 11.95 -16.59
CA ILE A 169 1.29 11.56 -17.12
C ILE A 169 1.10 12.16 -18.51
N PHE A 170 0.66 11.34 -19.46
CA PHE A 170 0.36 11.80 -20.81
C PHE A 170 -1.15 11.98 -20.96
N GLY A 171 -1.57 13.19 -21.26
CA GLY A 171 -2.96 13.57 -21.55
C GLY A 171 -3.02 14.38 -22.84
N ALA A 172 -4.20 14.75 -23.30
CA ALA A 172 -4.37 15.53 -24.53
C ALA A 172 -4.45 17.03 -24.21
N ASP A 173 -3.92 17.87 -25.09
CA ASP A 173 -4.29 19.28 -25.11
C ASP A 173 -5.66 19.45 -25.75
N LYS A 174 -6.55 20.18 -25.09
CA LYS A 174 -7.78 20.69 -25.70
C LYS A 174 -7.87 22.17 -25.39
N ASP A 175 -7.64 23.00 -26.41
CA ASP A 175 -7.70 24.46 -26.29
C ASP A 175 -6.81 25.03 -25.15
N GLY A 176 -5.67 24.40 -24.88
CA GLY A 176 -4.74 24.79 -23.82
C GLY A 176 -5.01 24.16 -22.44
N GLU A 177 -6.12 23.45 -22.28
CA GLU A 177 -6.45 22.67 -21.07
C GLU A 177 -5.95 21.23 -21.15
N PHE A 178 -5.60 20.66 -19.98
CA PHE A 178 -5.16 19.28 -19.88
C PHE A 178 -6.34 18.34 -19.76
N LEU A 179 -6.57 17.52 -20.77
CA LEU A 179 -7.46 16.37 -20.66
C LEU A 179 -6.72 15.20 -20.05
N TYR A 180 -7.19 14.72 -18.91
CA TYR A 180 -6.61 13.57 -18.24
C TYR A 180 -6.91 12.27 -18.99
N PRO A 181 -6.13 11.20 -18.78
CA PRO A 181 -6.34 9.93 -19.46
C PRO A 181 -7.75 9.35 -19.36
N GLY A 182 -8.41 9.52 -18.21
CA GLY A 182 -9.78 9.05 -17.99
C GLY A 182 -10.86 9.86 -18.72
N GLU A 183 -10.51 11.02 -19.26
CA GLU A 183 -11.40 11.88 -20.04
C GLU A 183 -11.27 11.63 -21.55
N ILE A 184 -10.34 10.74 -21.96
CA ILE A 184 -9.99 10.47 -23.35
C ILE A 184 -10.48 9.07 -23.75
N PRO A 185 -11.43 8.93 -24.69
CA PRO A 185 -12.06 7.65 -25.05
C PRO A 185 -11.07 6.54 -25.42
N ALA A 186 -10.05 6.84 -26.23
CA ALA A 186 -9.04 5.86 -26.66
C ALA A 186 -8.28 5.24 -25.48
N PHE A 187 -7.91 6.05 -24.48
CA PHE A 187 -7.25 5.56 -23.27
C PHE A 187 -8.18 4.72 -22.39
N VAL A 188 -9.43 5.15 -22.21
CA VAL A 188 -10.45 4.40 -21.47
C VAL A 188 -10.72 3.05 -22.12
N TYR A 189 -10.86 3.01 -23.45
CA TYR A 189 -11.07 1.78 -24.21
C TYR A 189 -9.87 0.83 -24.09
N TYR A 190 -8.65 1.34 -24.28
CA TYR A 190 -7.43 0.56 -24.11
C TYR A 190 -7.36 -0.04 -22.69
N PHE A 191 -7.64 0.76 -21.66
CA PHE A 191 -7.65 0.33 -20.26
C PHE A 191 -8.64 -0.81 -20.03
N GLN A 192 -9.88 -0.66 -20.49
CA GLN A 192 -10.93 -1.69 -20.41
C GLN A 192 -10.52 -2.99 -21.10
N LYS A 193 -9.95 -2.90 -22.31
CA LYS A 193 -9.46 -4.05 -23.08
C LYS A 193 -8.39 -4.80 -22.30
N LYS A 194 -7.40 -4.09 -21.74
CA LYS A 194 -6.32 -4.70 -20.94
C LYS A 194 -6.81 -5.31 -19.64
N ILE A 195 -7.78 -4.69 -18.97
CA ILE A 195 -8.41 -5.27 -17.77
C ILE A 195 -9.05 -6.61 -18.11
N LYS A 196 -9.93 -6.65 -19.12
CA LYS A 196 -10.61 -7.88 -19.54
C LYS A 196 -9.60 -8.99 -19.85
N GLN A 197 -8.55 -8.67 -20.60
CA GLN A 197 -7.47 -9.62 -20.91
C GLN A 197 -6.73 -10.11 -19.64
N SER A 198 -6.46 -9.23 -18.68
CA SER A 198 -5.74 -9.57 -17.44
C SER A 198 -6.57 -10.39 -16.45
N LEU A 199 -7.89 -10.17 -16.40
CA LEU A 199 -8.81 -10.82 -15.46
C LEU A 199 -9.25 -12.20 -15.93
N ILE A 200 -9.56 -12.35 -17.22
CA ILE A 200 -10.11 -13.60 -17.76
C ILE A 200 -8.96 -14.50 -18.29
N GLY A 201 -7.81 -13.91 -18.64
CA GLY A 201 -6.70 -14.63 -19.25
C GLY A 201 -7.03 -15.12 -20.67
N LYS A 202 -6.01 -15.38 -21.49
CA LYS A 202 -6.21 -15.82 -22.89
C LYS A 202 -6.76 -17.26 -23.04
N LYS A 203 -6.80 -18.03 -21.94
CA LYS A 203 -7.21 -19.45 -21.90
C LYS A 203 -7.94 -19.76 -20.58
N SER A 204 -9.02 -19.02 -20.25
CA SER A 204 -9.85 -19.45 -19.13
C SER A 204 -10.40 -20.84 -19.45
N MET A 205 -10.17 -21.78 -18.54
CA MET A 205 -10.88 -23.04 -18.55
C MET A 205 -12.36 -22.66 -18.39
N LYS A 206 -13.22 -23.00 -19.36
CA LYS A 206 -14.68 -22.78 -19.30
C LYS A 206 -15.34 -23.70 -18.25
N LEU A 207 -14.67 -23.92 -17.11
CA LEU A 207 -15.21 -24.70 -16.02
C LEU A 207 -16.20 -23.81 -15.28
N ARG A 208 -17.41 -24.32 -15.12
CA ARG A 208 -18.42 -23.68 -14.29
C ARG A 208 -17.96 -23.77 -12.83
N GLN A 209 -17.66 -22.63 -12.22
CA GLN A 209 -17.11 -22.53 -10.86
C GLN A 209 -18.06 -21.75 -9.95
N ARG A 210 -18.01 -22.07 -8.66
CA ARG A 210 -18.76 -21.37 -7.62
C ARG A 210 -17.85 -20.35 -6.97
N CYS A 211 -18.27 -19.09 -6.93
CA CYS A 211 -17.54 -18.02 -6.25
C CYS A 211 -17.45 -18.33 -4.75
N THR A 212 -16.24 -18.23 -4.18
CA THR A 212 -16.00 -18.51 -2.75
C THR A 212 -16.52 -17.41 -1.82
N MET A 213 -16.86 -16.24 -2.36
CA MET A 213 -17.37 -15.10 -1.59
C MET A 213 -18.91 -15.10 -1.55
N CYS A 214 -19.56 -14.97 -2.72
CA CYS A 214 -21.02 -14.86 -2.80
C CYS A 214 -21.74 -16.16 -3.19
N GLY A 215 -21.03 -17.24 -3.52
CA GLY A 215 -21.63 -18.51 -3.93
C GLY A 215 -22.27 -18.53 -5.33
N LYS A 216 -22.24 -17.43 -6.09
CA LYS A 216 -22.72 -17.37 -7.49
C LYS A 216 -21.92 -18.33 -8.37
N VAL A 217 -22.58 -18.93 -9.36
CA VAL A 217 -21.96 -19.91 -10.27
C VAL A 217 -21.82 -19.30 -11.66
N ASP A 218 -20.60 -19.26 -12.20
CA ASP A 218 -20.27 -18.64 -13.48
C ASP A 218 -19.05 -19.32 -14.15
N THR A 219 -18.80 -18.99 -15.41
CA THR A 219 -17.73 -19.54 -16.28
C THR A 219 -16.56 -18.56 -16.51
N GLY A 220 -16.70 -17.31 -16.07
CA GLY A 220 -15.72 -16.23 -16.19
C GLY A 220 -15.04 -15.82 -14.88
N MET A 221 -14.82 -16.76 -13.96
CA MET A 221 -14.24 -16.47 -12.64
C MET A 221 -12.77 -16.03 -12.73
N THR A 222 -12.37 -15.19 -11.79
CA THR A 222 -10.98 -14.82 -11.54
C THR A 222 -10.52 -15.39 -10.19
N THR A 223 -9.26 -15.19 -9.82
CA THR A 223 -8.69 -15.73 -8.57
C THR A 223 -8.39 -14.62 -7.56
N LEU A 224 -8.57 -14.92 -6.27
CA LEU A 224 -8.24 -14.01 -5.17
C LEU A 224 -6.77 -13.54 -5.20
N SER A 225 -5.86 -14.36 -5.73
CA SER A 225 -4.44 -14.06 -5.94
C SER A 225 -4.18 -12.81 -6.81
N LYS A 226 -5.17 -12.38 -7.60
CA LYS A 226 -5.08 -11.14 -8.37
C LYS A 226 -5.28 -9.90 -7.51
N VAL A 227 -5.98 -10.01 -6.38
CA VAL A 227 -6.16 -8.95 -5.39
C VAL A 227 -5.12 -9.05 -4.28
N PHE A 228 -4.99 -10.22 -3.63
CA PHE A 228 -4.03 -10.44 -2.55
C PHE A 228 -2.86 -11.31 -3.00
N LYS A 229 -1.66 -10.72 -3.10
CA LYS A 229 -0.49 -11.43 -3.61
C LYS A 229 0.04 -12.47 -2.64
N PHE A 230 -0.32 -12.41 -1.36
CA PHE A 230 -0.04 -13.48 -0.40
C PHE A 230 -0.90 -14.73 -0.63
N SER A 231 -2.05 -14.60 -1.30
CA SER A 231 -2.88 -15.72 -1.75
C SER A 231 -2.26 -16.37 -2.99
N THR A 232 -1.01 -16.82 -2.91
CA THR A 232 -0.34 -17.45 -4.06
C THR A 232 -0.75 -18.91 -4.25
N ALA A 233 -0.94 -19.28 -5.51
CA ALA A 233 -1.04 -20.65 -5.97
C ALA A 233 0.34 -21.17 -6.48
N ASP A 234 1.41 -20.37 -6.34
CA ASP A 234 2.75 -20.67 -6.88
C ASP A 234 3.45 -21.81 -6.13
N LYS A 235 3.04 -22.08 -4.89
CA LYS A 235 3.54 -23.20 -4.11
C LYS A 235 2.70 -24.44 -4.43
N VAL A 236 3.34 -25.45 -5.01
CA VAL A 236 2.71 -26.70 -5.50
C VAL A 236 1.83 -27.36 -4.43
N ASN A 237 2.23 -27.27 -3.15
CA ASN A 237 1.50 -27.83 -2.01
C ASN A 237 0.14 -27.17 -1.71
N PHE A 238 -0.16 -26.01 -2.31
CA PHE A 238 -1.44 -25.30 -2.14
C PHE A 238 -2.40 -25.51 -3.32
N LEU A 239 -1.98 -26.28 -4.33
CA LEU A 239 -2.77 -26.55 -5.51
C LEU A 239 -3.63 -27.79 -5.31
N PRO A 240 -4.91 -27.77 -5.72
CA PRO A 240 -5.71 -28.98 -5.80
C PRO A 240 -4.98 -30.05 -6.62
N GLY A 241 -4.71 -31.20 -6.00
CA GLY A 241 -4.00 -32.32 -6.65
C GLY A 241 -2.57 -32.01 -7.10
N LEU A 242 -1.93 -30.96 -6.55
CA LEU A 242 -0.58 -30.50 -6.93
C LEU A 242 -0.47 -30.07 -8.42
N ASP A 243 -1.60 -29.82 -9.10
CA ASP A 243 -1.62 -29.47 -10.52
C ASP A 243 -1.64 -27.95 -10.73
N LYS A 244 -0.57 -27.42 -11.35
CA LYS A 244 -0.44 -26.00 -11.73
C LYS A 244 -1.53 -25.53 -12.68
N LYS A 245 -2.14 -26.42 -13.46
CA LYS A 245 -3.27 -26.09 -14.33
C LYS A 245 -4.52 -25.71 -13.53
N LEU A 246 -4.64 -26.19 -12.29
CA LEU A 246 -5.73 -25.89 -11.36
C LEU A 246 -5.43 -24.68 -10.46
N ALA A 247 -4.33 -23.96 -10.68
CA ALA A 247 -4.05 -22.70 -9.97
C ALA A 247 -5.20 -21.68 -10.16
N GLY A 248 -5.79 -21.65 -11.36
CA GLY A 248 -6.93 -20.79 -11.69
C GLY A 248 -8.24 -21.17 -10.99
N SER A 249 -8.34 -22.39 -10.43
CA SER A 249 -9.50 -22.86 -9.65
C SER A 249 -9.31 -22.75 -8.14
N THR A 250 -8.19 -22.17 -7.71
CA THR A 250 -7.88 -21.96 -6.29
C THR A 250 -8.45 -20.61 -5.86
N PHE A 251 -9.44 -20.62 -4.96
CA PHE A 251 -10.23 -19.45 -4.54
C PHE A 251 -10.84 -18.63 -5.71
N PRO A 252 -11.74 -19.24 -6.50
CA PRO A 252 -12.43 -18.55 -7.58
C PRO A 252 -13.40 -17.48 -7.03
N ILE A 253 -13.34 -16.30 -7.62
CA ILE A 253 -14.19 -15.15 -7.29
C ILE A 253 -14.84 -14.60 -8.56
N CYS A 254 -16.11 -14.20 -8.47
CA CYS A 254 -16.80 -13.56 -9.58
C CYS A 254 -16.33 -12.11 -9.75
N THR A 255 -16.66 -11.50 -10.88
CA THR A 255 -16.31 -10.11 -11.17
C THR A 255 -16.83 -9.15 -10.10
N ASP A 256 -18.09 -9.27 -9.68
CA ASP A 256 -18.68 -8.42 -8.63
C ASP A 256 -17.86 -8.45 -7.32
N CYS A 257 -17.54 -9.65 -6.82
CA CYS A 257 -16.76 -9.79 -5.59
C CYS A 257 -15.30 -9.36 -5.80
N PHE A 258 -14.74 -9.57 -7.00
CA PHE A 258 -13.40 -9.08 -7.32
C PHE A 258 -13.34 -7.55 -7.27
N GLU A 259 -14.33 -6.86 -7.82
CA GLU A 259 -14.44 -5.40 -7.81
C GLU A 259 -14.52 -4.88 -6.37
N LYS A 260 -15.45 -5.41 -5.57
CA LYS A 260 -15.62 -5.04 -4.16
C LYS A 260 -14.34 -5.25 -3.35
N ILE A 261 -13.72 -6.42 -3.43
CA ILE A 261 -12.50 -6.71 -2.66
C ILE A 261 -11.31 -5.88 -3.17
N SER A 262 -11.24 -5.59 -4.48
CA SER A 262 -10.21 -4.71 -5.04
C SER A 262 -10.32 -3.28 -4.52
N ALA A 263 -11.55 -2.72 -4.51
CA ALA A 263 -11.83 -1.41 -3.94
C ALA A 263 -11.51 -1.38 -2.43
N GLY A 264 -11.97 -2.38 -1.68
CA GLY A 264 -11.68 -2.50 -0.26
C GLY A 264 -10.18 -2.59 0.03
N ARG A 265 -9.43 -3.37 -0.75
CA ARG A 265 -7.97 -3.45 -0.62
C ARG A 265 -7.29 -2.10 -0.85
N GLU A 266 -7.69 -1.36 -1.87
CA GLU A 266 -7.13 -0.02 -2.15
C GLU A 266 -7.37 0.92 -0.98
N ARG A 267 -8.60 0.94 -0.45
CA ARG A 267 -8.96 1.72 0.74
C ARG A 267 -8.16 1.30 1.97
N ILE A 268 -7.94 0.00 2.18
CA ILE A 268 -7.06 -0.51 3.26
C ILE A 268 -5.63 -0.01 3.11
N GLU A 269 -5.05 -0.08 1.92
CA GLU A 269 -3.68 0.40 1.69
C GLU A 269 -3.55 1.92 1.90
N ARG A 270 -4.58 2.68 1.51
CA ARG A 270 -4.60 4.14 1.60
C ARG A 270 -4.85 4.63 3.02
N LEU A 271 -5.88 4.08 3.67
CA LEU A 271 -6.40 4.61 4.93
C LEU A 271 -6.06 3.76 6.13
N TYR A 272 -5.92 2.44 6.02
CA TYR A 272 -5.81 1.54 7.18
C TYR A 272 -4.45 0.84 7.30
N SER A 273 -3.44 1.31 6.56
CA SER A 273 -2.09 0.78 6.58
C SER A 273 -1.14 1.71 7.36
N ASN A 274 -0.42 1.14 8.32
CA ASN A 274 0.66 1.82 9.05
C ASN A 274 1.99 1.08 8.83
N SER A 275 3.03 1.80 8.37
CA SER A 275 4.37 1.25 8.13
C SER A 275 5.46 1.84 9.04
N SER A 276 5.09 2.65 10.05
CA SER A 276 6.06 3.34 10.92
C SER A 276 6.34 2.60 12.23
N VAL A 277 5.48 1.65 12.61
CA VAL A 277 5.56 0.94 13.90
C VAL A 277 6.71 -0.07 13.92
N ILE A 278 6.84 -0.90 12.89
CA ILE A 278 7.97 -1.84 12.75
C ILE A 278 8.61 -1.63 11.36
N PRO A 279 9.89 -1.20 11.30
CA PRO A 279 10.60 -1.03 10.04
C PRO A 279 10.54 -2.26 9.15
N GLY A 280 10.15 -2.06 7.88
CA GLY A 280 10.04 -3.12 6.88
C GLY A 280 8.74 -3.93 6.93
N LEU A 281 7.84 -3.66 7.89
CA LEU A 281 6.52 -4.28 7.96
C LEU A 281 5.42 -3.25 7.76
N HIS A 282 4.37 -3.67 7.07
CA HIS A 282 3.09 -2.96 7.02
C HIS A 282 2.13 -3.65 7.99
N MET A 283 1.51 -2.86 8.85
CA MET A 283 0.42 -3.26 9.71
C MET A 283 -0.87 -2.71 9.12
N TRP A 284 -1.72 -3.58 8.60
CA TRP A 284 -3.10 -3.22 8.25
C TRP A 284 -4.00 -3.46 9.45
N VAL A 285 -4.91 -2.52 9.71
CA VAL A 285 -5.91 -2.63 10.78
C VAL A 285 -7.28 -2.38 10.19
N ILE A 286 -7.98 -3.46 9.88
CA ILE A 286 -9.16 -3.44 9.02
C ILE A 286 -10.40 -3.51 9.89
N PRO A 287 -11.25 -2.47 9.92
CA PRO A 287 -12.47 -2.48 10.70
C PRO A 287 -13.54 -3.37 10.05
N GLU A 288 -14.34 -4.02 10.88
CA GLU A 288 -15.57 -4.74 10.53
C GLU A 288 -16.65 -4.40 11.58
N ALA A 289 -17.89 -4.20 11.13
CA ALA A 289 -19.01 -4.00 12.04
C ALA A 289 -19.50 -5.32 12.65
N VAL A 290 -19.78 -5.30 13.95
CA VAL A 290 -20.42 -6.41 14.66
C VAL A 290 -21.88 -6.07 14.90
N GLY A 291 -22.80 -6.98 14.55
CA GLY A 291 -24.21 -6.88 14.98
C GLY A 291 -25.28 -6.84 13.89
N GLY A 292 -24.92 -6.86 12.61
CA GLY A 292 -25.87 -7.10 11.51
C GLY A 292 -26.65 -5.88 10.99
N GLU A 293 -26.70 -5.82 9.66
CA GLU A 293 -27.64 -5.14 8.74
C GLU A 293 -27.80 -3.61 8.70
N ASP A 294 -27.27 -2.83 9.64
CA ASP A 294 -27.26 -1.37 9.45
C ASP A 294 -25.97 -0.90 8.73
N ASP A 295 -25.92 -1.18 7.43
CA ASP A 295 -24.85 -0.72 6.53
C ASP A 295 -24.67 0.82 6.61
N GLU A 296 -25.73 1.57 6.90
CA GLU A 296 -25.67 3.03 7.08
C GLU A 296 -25.02 3.41 8.41
N HIS A 297 -25.28 2.67 9.50
CA HIS A 297 -24.55 2.88 10.76
C HIS A 297 -23.06 2.55 10.61
N PHE A 298 -22.72 1.43 9.97
CA PHE A 298 -21.32 1.08 9.71
C PHE A 298 -20.65 2.11 8.80
N LYS A 299 -21.31 2.52 7.71
CA LYS A 299 -20.82 3.57 6.82
C LYS A 299 -20.66 4.90 7.53
N TYR A 300 -21.57 5.28 8.43
CA TYR A 300 -21.42 6.46 9.27
C TYR A 300 -20.19 6.37 10.18
N LEU A 301 -19.98 5.25 10.88
CA LEU A 301 -18.81 5.04 11.73
C LEU A 301 -17.50 5.11 10.93
N ILE A 302 -17.42 4.40 9.82
CA ILE A 302 -16.21 4.33 9.00
C ILE A 302 -15.94 5.66 8.28
N VAL A 303 -16.92 6.21 7.55
CA VAL A 303 -16.73 7.41 6.73
C VAL A 303 -16.62 8.66 7.59
N ASN A 304 -17.54 8.88 8.54
CA ASN A 304 -17.58 10.15 9.28
C ASN A 304 -16.65 10.17 10.49
N LYS A 305 -16.37 9.02 11.14
CA LYS A 305 -15.43 9.02 12.28
C LYS A 305 -14.02 8.62 11.88
N MET A 306 -13.82 7.55 11.10
CA MET A 306 -12.46 7.05 10.83
C MET A 306 -11.79 7.73 9.64
N ASP A 307 -12.51 7.93 8.52
CA ASP A 307 -11.91 8.49 7.30
C ASP A 307 -11.72 10.00 7.40
N GLN A 308 -12.72 10.75 7.88
CA GLN A 308 -12.60 12.21 8.05
C GLN A 308 -11.53 12.61 9.07
N GLN A 309 -11.33 11.84 10.15
CA GLN A 309 -10.24 12.11 11.10
C GLN A 309 -8.86 11.90 10.48
N LYS A 310 -8.72 11.01 9.50
CA LYS A 310 -7.45 10.82 8.78
C LYS A 310 -7.23 11.83 7.65
N ILE A 311 -8.30 12.23 6.97
CA ILE A 311 -8.25 13.21 5.88
C ILE A 311 -8.04 14.63 6.43
N GLY A 312 -8.71 15.00 7.53
CA GLY A 312 -8.57 16.31 8.19
C GLY A 312 -7.19 16.53 8.84
N GLU A 313 -6.48 15.47 9.21
CA GLU A 313 -5.13 15.53 9.78
C GLU A 313 -4.00 15.53 8.76
N SER A 314 -4.31 15.39 7.45
CA SER A 314 -3.37 15.82 6.42
C SER A 314 -3.03 17.32 6.52
N LEU A 315 -3.76 18.07 7.35
CA LEU A 315 -3.65 19.53 7.48
C LEU A 315 -3.32 20.07 8.89
N THR A 316 -2.97 19.26 9.91
CA THR A 316 -2.71 19.85 11.25
C THR A 316 -1.55 19.26 12.08
N THR A 317 -0.53 20.12 12.26
CA THR A 317 0.53 20.22 13.28
C THR A 317 1.56 19.09 13.52
N LEU A 318 2.84 19.52 13.59
CA LEU A 318 4.05 18.76 13.94
C LEU A 318 3.98 18.01 15.30
N GLY A 319 3.02 18.34 16.16
CA GLY A 319 2.82 17.71 17.47
C GLY A 319 2.20 16.31 17.38
N ASP A 320 1.23 16.09 16.49
CA ASP A 320 0.55 14.81 16.32
C ASP A 320 1.40 13.78 15.56
N ILE A 321 2.26 14.26 14.65
CA ILE A 321 3.31 13.47 13.98
C ILE A 321 4.29 12.87 15.01
N ARG A 322 4.47 13.53 16.16
CA ARG A 322 5.42 13.13 17.20
C ARG A 322 4.92 12.00 18.10
N GLU A 323 3.61 11.79 18.23
CA GLU A 323 3.06 10.81 19.18
C GLU A 323 2.30 9.63 18.56
N GLU A 324 2.12 9.59 17.23
CA GLU A 324 1.52 8.46 16.48
C GLU A 324 0.33 7.82 17.22
N ARG A 325 -0.82 8.48 17.35
CA ARG A 325 -1.94 7.99 18.21
C ARG A 325 -2.97 7.10 17.48
N TYR A 326 -2.55 6.29 16.51
CA TYR A 326 -3.50 5.56 15.65
C TYR A 326 -4.27 4.47 16.41
N LEU A 327 -3.60 3.55 17.10
CA LEU A 327 -4.24 2.52 17.91
C LEU A 327 -4.99 3.12 19.11
N SER A 328 -4.47 4.20 19.68
CA SER A 328 -5.16 4.96 20.74
C SER A 328 -6.53 5.48 20.32
N ARG A 329 -6.71 5.82 19.04
CA ARG A 329 -8.03 6.23 18.51
C ARG A 329 -8.95 5.04 18.35
N LEU A 330 -8.44 3.94 17.78
CA LEU A 330 -9.21 2.71 17.63
C LEU A 330 -9.71 2.19 18.99
N ALA A 331 -8.91 2.34 20.05
CA ALA A 331 -9.29 1.99 21.41
C ALA A 331 -10.48 2.80 21.98
N ARG A 332 -10.81 3.95 21.39
CA ARG A 332 -11.93 4.82 21.80
C ARG A 332 -13.19 4.58 20.99
N GLU A 333 -13.09 3.82 19.90
CA GLU A 333 -14.26 3.37 19.17
C GLU A 333 -15.05 2.46 20.11
N GLY A 334 -16.32 2.79 20.37
CA GLY A 334 -17.15 2.05 21.31
C GLY A 334 -17.56 0.68 20.76
N GLN A 335 -18.63 0.14 21.33
CA GLN A 335 -19.20 -1.14 20.89
C GLN A 335 -19.67 -1.09 19.43
N GLY A 336 -19.59 -2.24 18.74
CA GLY A 336 -20.11 -2.42 17.37
C GLY A 336 -19.04 -2.48 16.27
N LEU A 337 -17.75 -2.37 16.62
CA LEU A 337 -16.63 -2.59 15.70
C LEU A 337 -15.69 -3.67 16.24
N ILE A 338 -15.08 -4.40 15.32
CA ILE A 338 -13.90 -5.24 15.56
C ILE A 338 -12.84 -4.90 14.51
N PHE A 339 -11.60 -5.24 14.82
CA PHE A 339 -10.47 -4.97 13.94
C PHE A 339 -9.71 -6.25 13.60
N HIS A 340 -9.38 -6.39 12.33
CA HIS A 340 -8.48 -7.44 11.83
C HIS A 340 -7.10 -6.85 11.58
N PHE A 341 -6.10 -7.38 12.27
CA PHE A 341 -4.71 -6.96 12.15
C PHE A 341 -3.97 -7.89 11.19
N LEU A 342 -3.34 -7.34 10.16
CA LEU A 342 -2.48 -8.06 9.24
C LEU A 342 -1.09 -7.43 9.21
N PHE A 343 -0.08 -8.19 9.62
CA PHE A 343 1.33 -7.79 9.55
C PHE A 343 1.96 -8.45 8.33
N LEU A 344 2.38 -7.65 7.36
CA LEU A 344 2.89 -8.12 6.09
C LEU A 344 4.19 -7.42 5.68
N GLU A 345 5.06 -8.17 5.00
CA GLU A 345 6.28 -7.68 4.38
C GLU A 345 6.12 -7.66 2.86
N LYS A 346 6.44 -6.53 2.23
CA LYS A 346 6.41 -6.40 0.76
C LYS A 346 7.81 -6.66 0.21
N ILE A 347 8.01 -7.81 -0.42
CA ILE A 347 9.28 -8.19 -1.04
C ILE A 347 9.08 -8.24 -2.57
N LYS A 348 9.50 -7.18 -3.26
CA LYS A 348 9.29 -7.02 -4.71
C LYS A 348 7.80 -7.12 -5.09
N ALA A 349 7.41 -8.16 -5.82
CA ALA A 349 6.03 -8.42 -6.24
C ALA A 349 5.29 -9.41 -5.31
N GLN A 350 5.93 -9.86 -4.23
CA GLN A 350 5.38 -10.80 -3.27
C GLN A 350 4.98 -10.10 -1.97
N GLU A 351 3.92 -10.60 -1.36
CA GLU A 351 3.46 -10.19 -0.04
C GLU A 351 3.61 -11.39 0.89
N LEU A 352 4.38 -11.23 1.96
CA LEU A 352 4.55 -12.25 2.98
C LEU A 352 3.78 -11.84 4.23
N VAL A 353 2.75 -12.60 4.57
CA VAL A 353 2.02 -12.42 5.83
C VAL A 353 2.82 -13.06 6.96
N HIS A 354 3.22 -12.25 7.94
CA HIS A 354 3.91 -12.71 9.14
C HIS A 354 2.95 -13.04 10.28
N LEU A 355 1.84 -12.31 10.39
CA LEU A 355 0.83 -12.51 11.41
C LEU A 355 -0.51 -11.96 10.93
N MET A 356 -1.57 -12.72 11.21
CA MET A 356 -2.95 -12.26 11.11
C MET A 356 -3.63 -12.49 12.46
N VAL A 357 -4.32 -11.49 12.96
CA VAL A 357 -5.17 -11.57 14.15
C VAL A 357 -6.53 -11.02 13.77
N GLU A 358 -7.54 -11.89 13.76
CA GLU A 358 -8.92 -11.52 13.47
C GLU A 358 -9.67 -11.18 14.77
N ASP A 359 -10.77 -10.44 14.63
CA ASP A 359 -11.76 -10.21 15.69
C ASP A 359 -11.23 -9.51 16.96
N VAL A 360 -10.38 -8.49 16.81
CA VAL A 360 -9.86 -7.72 17.96
C VAL A 360 -10.83 -6.59 18.31
N PRO A 361 -11.48 -6.62 19.48
CA PRO A 361 -12.43 -5.56 19.86
C PRO A 361 -11.68 -4.30 20.35
N PRO A 362 -12.27 -3.09 20.19
CA PRO A 362 -11.73 -1.85 20.72
C PRO A 362 -11.39 -1.90 22.22
N GLU A 363 -12.21 -2.59 23.01
CA GLU A 363 -12.02 -2.76 24.45
C GLU A 363 -10.70 -3.46 24.76
N ARG A 364 -10.25 -4.36 23.89
CA ARG A 364 -8.93 -4.99 24.04
C ARG A 364 -7.81 -3.96 23.87
N LEU A 365 -7.92 -3.08 22.89
CA LEU A 365 -6.93 -2.01 22.68
C LEU A 365 -6.94 -1.02 23.85
N ALA A 366 -8.12 -0.66 24.36
CA ALA A 366 -8.27 0.20 25.53
C ALA A 366 -7.64 -0.41 26.79
N PHE A 367 -7.88 -1.70 27.04
CA PHE A 367 -7.24 -2.44 28.12
C PHE A 367 -5.72 -2.41 28.01
N LEU A 368 -5.18 -2.69 26.81
CA LEU A 368 -3.74 -2.68 26.58
C LEU A 368 -3.14 -1.29 26.79
N GLU A 369 -3.79 -0.23 26.31
CA GLU A 369 -3.32 1.14 26.53
C GLU A 369 -3.32 1.52 28.01
N ALA A 370 -4.37 1.15 28.76
CA ALA A 370 -4.44 1.40 30.20
C ALA A 370 -3.28 0.69 30.94
N LYS A 371 -3.03 -0.59 30.63
CA LYS A 371 -1.91 -1.33 31.25
C LYS A 371 -0.55 -0.79 30.85
N TRP A 372 -0.40 -0.25 29.64
CA TRP A 372 0.83 0.41 29.22
C TRP A 372 1.09 1.68 30.01
N LYS A 373 0.06 2.52 30.21
CA LYS A 373 0.16 3.74 31.03
C LYS A 373 0.57 3.42 32.47
N GLU A 374 -0.09 2.42 33.09
CA GLU A 374 0.27 1.96 34.44
C GLU A 374 1.74 1.52 34.54
N ALA A 375 2.23 0.75 33.56
CA ALA A 375 3.61 0.26 33.52
C ALA A 375 4.64 1.37 33.25
N MET A 376 4.31 2.35 32.41
CA MET A 376 5.16 3.53 32.18
C MET A 376 5.28 4.36 33.45
N THR A 377 4.17 4.63 34.13
CA THR A 377 4.15 5.41 35.37
C THR A 377 4.91 4.72 36.51
N SER A 378 4.82 3.40 36.63
CA SER A 378 5.51 2.68 37.71
C SER A 378 7.04 2.69 37.57
N VAL A 379 7.57 2.74 36.34
CA VAL A 379 9.02 2.71 36.11
C VAL A 379 9.61 4.11 35.94
N PHE A 380 8.92 5.00 35.21
CA PHE A 380 9.40 6.34 34.88
C PHE A 380 8.80 7.46 35.76
N GLY A 381 7.80 7.18 36.60
CA GLY A 381 7.10 8.20 37.38
C GLY A 381 6.10 8.99 36.54
N ASP A 382 5.96 10.30 36.80
CA ASP A 382 5.09 11.16 36.00
C ASP A 382 5.69 11.43 34.62
N VAL A 383 5.17 10.73 33.60
CA VAL A 383 5.58 10.84 32.21
C VAL A 383 4.46 11.45 31.38
N SER A 384 4.77 12.52 30.63
CA SER A 384 3.81 13.21 29.76
C SER A 384 3.83 12.74 28.30
N SER A 385 4.73 11.81 27.94
CA SER A 385 4.92 11.34 26.56
C SER A 385 5.16 9.83 26.49
N GLY A 386 4.84 9.22 25.35
CA GLY A 386 5.05 7.79 25.12
C GLY A 386 3.99 6.90 25.78
N LEU A 387 2.84 7.48 26.12
CA LEU A 387 1.72 6.78 26.76
C LEU A 387 0.74 6.12 25.77
N ALA A 388 0.89 6.40 24.47
CA ALA A 388 0.06 5.83 23.41
C ALA A 388 0.39 4.35 23.17
N LEU A 389 -0.62 3.55 22.85
CA LEU A 389 -0.45 2.13 22.53
C LEU A 389 0.45 1.91 21.30
N ASP A 390 0.40 2.80 20.30
CA ASP A 390 1.30 2.78 19.15
C ASP A 390 2.77 2.86 19.56
N TRP A 391 3.09 3.73 20.53
CA TRP A 391 4.42 3.84 21.08
C TRP A 391 4.81 2.57 21.83
N ALA A 392 3.89 1.93 22.54
CA ALA A 392 4.15 0.62 23.12
C ALA A 392 4.60 -0.35 22.01
N VAL A 393 3.77 -0.58 20.99
CA VAL A 393 4.08 -1.52 19.89
C VAL A 393 5.45 -1.22 19.24
N LYS A 394 5.72 0.06 18.97
CA LYS A 394 6.99 0.52 18.39
C LYS A 394 8.18 0.34 19.34
N SER A 395 8.00 0.67 20.62
CA SER A 395 9.05 0.58 21.64
C SER A 395 9.50 -0.87 21.86
N LEU A 396 8.59 -1.85 21.80
CA LEU A 396 8.96 -3.28 21.91
C LEU A 396 10.01 -3.66 20.87
N TYR A 397 9.75 -3.31 19.61
CA TYR A 397 10.68 -3.56 18.51
C TYR A 397 12.00 -2.81 18.71
N ILE A 398 11.93 -1.51 19.06
CA ILE A 398 13.12 -0.68 19.27
C ILE A 398 14.00 -1.28 20.38
N THR A 399 13.41 -1.61 21.52
CA THR A 399 14.11 -2.20 22.65
C THR A 399 14.77 -3.50 22.23
N LEU A 400 14.03 -4.47 21.69
CA LEU A 400 14.61 -5.76 21.29
C LEU A 400 15.66 -5.61 20.19
N SER A 401 15.49 -4.69 19.25
CA SER A 401 16.49 -4.41 18.20
C SER A 401 17.80 -3.85 18.75
N LYS A 402 17.77 -3.13 19.88
CA LYS A 402 18.98 -2.65 20.57
C LYS A 402 19.71 -3.80 21.27
N TYR A 403 18.99 -4.73 21.89
CA TYR A 403 19.58 -5.95 22.45
C TYR A 403 20.08 -6.93 21.37
N ALA A 404 19.59 -6.85 20.13
CA ALA A 404 20.11 -7.63 19.00
C ALA A 404 21.49 -7.18 18.50
N GLY A 405 21.89 -5.93 18.79
CA GLY A 405 23.15 -5.37 18.31
C GLY A 405 23.23 -5.21 16.79
N GLN A 406 24.41 -5.45 16.23
CA GLN A 406 24.69 -5.34 14.79
C GLN A 406 24.38 -6.64 13.99
N SER A 407 24.11 -7.76 14.66
CA SER A 407 23.85 -9.05 14.02
C SER A 407 22.53 -9.04 13.24
N LYS A 408 22.61 -9.27 11.92
CA LYS A 408 21.41 -9.38 11.06
C LYS A 408 20.52 -10.56 11.48
N GLY A 409 21.11 -11.69 11.84
CA GLY A 409 20.37 -12.87 12.27
C GLY A 409 19.60 -12.62 13.57
N ASP A 410 20.24 -11.97 14.54
CA ASP A 410 19.59 -11.66 15.81
C ASP A 410 18.47 -10.64 15.65
N ARG A 411 18.64 -9.65 14.77
CA ARG A 411 17.57 -8.70 14.44
C ARG A 411 16.35 -9.40 13.86
N ILE A 412 16.53 -10.43 13.03
CA ILE A 412 15.41 -11.25 12.52
C ILE A 412 14.72 -11.99 13.67
N VAL A 413 15.49 -12.65 14.56
CA VAL A 413 14.93 -13.35 15.73
C VAL A 413 14.15 -12.40 16.63
N MET A 414 14.66 -11.20 16.89
CA MET A 414 14.00 -10.18 17.70
C MET A 414 12.76 -9.61 17.03
N ARG A 415 12.79 -9.42 15.72
CA ARG A 415 11.62 -9.03 14.93
C ARG A 415 10.53 -10.10 15.04
N ASP A 416 10.86 -11.38 14.85
CA ASP A 416 9.90 -12.47 14.89
C ASP A 416 9.35 -12.71 16.31
N PHE A 417 10.17 -12.49 17.35
CA PHE A 417 9.70 -12.48 18.73
C PHE A 417 8.75 -11.30 19.01
N THR A 418 9.06 -10.11 18.48
CA THR A 418 8.19 -8.93 18.57
C THR A 418 6.82 -9.25 17.96
N ILE A 419 6.77 -9.72 16.71
CA ILE A 419 5.53 -10.04 16.01
C ILE A 419 4.72 -11.07 16.80
N ARG A 420 5.35 -12.15 17.28
CA ARG A 420 4.66 -13.17 18.10
C ARG A 420 4.08 -12.59 19.38
N THR A 421 4.82 -11.71 20.05
CA THR A 421 4.37 -11.06 21.28
C THR A 421 3.17 -10.14 21.01
N LEU A 422 3.20 -9.38 19.91
CA LEU A 422 2.07 -8.56 19.48
C LEU A 422 0.84 -9.41 19.14
N GLY A 423 1.02 -10.55 18.48
CA GLY A 423 -0.08 -11.48 18.21
C GLY A 423 -0.76 -11.97 19.47
N LYS A 424 0.04 -12.38 20.48
CA LYS A 424 -0.49 -12.77 21.80
C LYS A 424 -1.21 -11.61 22.49
N MET A 425 -0.61 -10.43 22.44
CA MET A 425 -1.15 -9.21 23.03
C MET A 425 -2.52 -8.87 22.45
N LEU A 426 -2.67 -8.92 21.13
CA LEU A 426 -3.94 -8.63 20.45
C LEU A 426 -4.98 -9.73 20.69
N ARG A 427 -4.58 -11.01 20.73
CA ARG A 427 -5.48 -12.16 20.95
C ARG A 427 -5.98 -12.34 22.38
N GLY A 428 -5.48 -11.57 23.34
CA GLY A 428 -5.82 -11.83 24.75
C GLY A 428 -5.04 -12.99 25.37
N GLU A 429 -3.96 -13.45 24.75
CA GLU A 429 -3.17 -14.56 25.27
C GLU A 429 -2.12 -14.10 26.29
N ARG A 430 -1.66 -15.05 27.11
CA ARG A 430 -0.58 -14.84 28.07
C ARG A 430 0.75 -14.51 27.39
N LEU A 431 1.31 -13.35 27.75
CA LEU A 431 2.57 -12.81 27.26
C LEU A 431 3.79 -13.52 27.86
N PRO A 432 4.86 -13.72 27.06
CA PRO A 432 6.00 -14.58 27.42
C PRO A 432 7.04 -13.86 28.30
N VAL A 433 6.66 -13.48 29.53
CA VAL A 433 7.53 -12.70 30.46
C VAL A 433 8.88 -13.37 30.70
N ALA A 434 8.90 -14.68 30.97
CA ALA A 434 10.14 -15.41 31.27
C ALA A 434 11.09 -15.44 30.06
N THR A 435 10.56 -15.69 28.86
CA THR A 435 11.35 -15.66 27.62
C THR A 435 11.89 -14.26 27.34
N PHE A 436 11.08 -13.22 27.52
CA PHE A 436 11.52 -11.84 27.35
C PHE A 436 12.68 -11.51 28.32
N LYS A 437 12.53 -11.82 29.62
CA LYS A 437 13.61 -11.63 30.61
C LYS A 437 14.88 -12.39 30.21
N GLY A 438 14.76 -13.64 29.77
CA GLY A 438 15.90 -14.44 29.30
C GLY A 438 16.64 -13.79 28.12
N ILE A 439 15.90 -13.24 27.15
CA ILE A 439 16.48 -12.50 26.02
C ILE A 439 17.24 -11.25 26.51
N ILE A 440 16.63 -10.46 27.39
CA ILE A 440 17.23 -9.23 27.92
C ILE A 440 18.52 -9.53 28.69
N VAL A 441 18.49 -10.48 29.63
CA VAL A 441 19.64 -10.82 30.48
C VAL A 441 20.79 -11.39 29.64
N SER A 442 20.50 -12.33 28.73
CA SER A 442 21.53 -12.96 27.91
C SER A 442 22.23 -11.99 26.94
N ARG A 443 21.60 -10.84 26.63
CA ARG A 443 22.10 -9.87 25.66
C ARG A 443 22.41 -8.50 26.26
N ALA A 444 22.37 -8.35 27.58
CA ALA A 444 22.67 -7.08 28.25
C ALA A 444 24.10 -6.60 27.94
N ALA A 445 25.08 -7.52 27.87
CA ALA A 445 26.45 -7.20 27.47
C ALA A 445 26.51 -6.60 26.06
N CYS A 446 25.78 -7.16 25.10
CA CYS A 446 25.70 -6.64 23.73
C CYS A 446 25.17 -5.20 23.72
N LEU A 447 24.08 -4.92 24.47
CA LEU A 447 23.57 -3.55 24.61
C LEU A 447 24.65 -2.59 25.13
N VAL A 448 25.37 -2.99 26.19
CA VAL A 448 26.40 -2.16 26.84
C VAL A 448 27.59 -1.88 25.92
N TYR A 449 28.11 -2.90 25.24
CA TYR A 449 29.33 -2.78 24.43
C TYR A 449 29.09 -2.16 23.05
N GLU A 450 27.91 -2.36 22.46
CA GLU A 450 27.62 -1.90 21.10
C GLU A 450 26.87 -0.56 21.04
N THR A 451 26.41 -0.04 22.18
CA THR A 451 25.73 1.26 22.25
C THR A 451 26.73 2.36 22.64
N PRO A 452 26.94 3.39 21.80
CA PRO A 452 28.00 4.38 22.01
C PRO A 452 27.74 5.34 23.17
N LYS A 453 26.48 5.52 23.59
CA LYS A 453 26.08 6.46 24.65
C LYS A 453 25.49 5.70 25.83
N TRP A 454 26.01 5.96 27.03
CA TRP A 454 25.50 5.34 28.25
C TRP A 454 24.05 5.70 28.56
N ASP A 455 23.62 6.93 28.23
CA ASP A 455 22.22 7.33 28.38
C ASP A 455 21.27 6.47 27.54
N ASP A 456 21.70 6.07 26.34
CA ASP A 456 20.92 5.17 25.49
C ASP A 456 20.86 3.75 26.09
N VAL A 457 21.94 3.27 26.71
CA VAL A 457 21.95 1.99 27.44
C VAL A 457 20.96 2.04 28.60
N LYS A 458 21.07 3.04 29.48
CA LYS A 458 20.17 3.24 30.62
C LYS A 458 18.71 3.31 30.17
N LYS A 459 18.43 4.10 29.14
CA LYS A 459 17.09 4.21 28.55
C LYS A 459 16.56 2.86 28.08
N ASN A 460 17.34 2.07 27.34
CA ASN A 460 16.89 0.76 26.85
C ASN A 460 16.68 -0.27 27.97
N MET A 461 17.47 -0.20 29.04
CA MET A 461 17.25 -1.03 30.23
C MET A 461 15.94 -0.68 30.94
N LEU A 462 15.64 0.62 31.11
CA LEU A 462 14.37 1.08 31.68
C LEU A 462 13.17 0.67 30.82
N TYR A 463 13.27 0.80 29.50
CA TYR A 463 12.21 0.31 28.61
C TYR A 463 12.03 -1.21 28.68
N ALA A 464 13.11 -1.99 28.83
CA ALA A 464 12.99 -3.43 29.06
C ALA A 464 12.25 -3.74 30.38
N GLN A 465 12.50 -2.96 31.43
CA GLN A 465 11.76 -3.07 32.69
C GLN A 465 10.28 -2.70 32.53
N VAL A 466 9.95 -1.62 31.82
CA VAL A 466 8.56 -1.27 31.48
C VAL A 466 7.87 -2.42 30.75
N TRP A 467 8.54 -3.04 29.78
CA TRP A 467 7.98 -4.18 29.06
C TRP A 467 7.72 -5.39 29.95
N VAL A 468 8.62 -5.68 30.90
CA VAL A 468 8.39 -6.73 31.90
C VAL A 468 7.13 -6.42 32.71
N GLU A 469 7.04 -5.22 33.26
CA GLU A 469 5.91 -4.76 34.08
C GLU A 469 4.60 -4.81 33.30
N PHE A 470 4.61 -4.27 32.08
CA PHE A 470 3.46 -4.30 31.17
C PHE A 470 3.00 -5.73 30.89
N MET A 471 3.93 -6.62 30.55
CA MET A 471 3.59 -8.03 30.29
C MET A 471 3.01 -8.73 31.52
N GLN A 472 3.49 -8.40 32.72
CA GLN A 472 2.95 -8.95 33.97
C GLN A 472 1.53 -8.45 34.23
N ARG A 473 1.29 -7.14 34.12
CA ARG A 473 -0.03 -6.53 34.29
C ARG A 473 -1.06 -7.02 33.27
N VAL A 474 -0.63 -7.21 32.01
CA VAL A 474 -1.50 -7.81 30.99
C VAL A 474 -1.85 -9.24 31.38
N ASN A 475 -0.87 -10.03 31.84
CA ASN A 475 -1.08 -11.43 32.24
C ASN A 475 -1.97 -11.59 33.47
N GLU A 476 -2.00 -10.62 34.39
CA GLU A 476 -2.93 -10.62 35.52
C GLU A 476 -4.40 -10.50 35.08
N GLY A 477 -4.64 -9.83 33.94
CA GLY A 477 -5.97 -9.70 33.35
C GLY A 477 -6.34 -10.79 32.33
N VAL A 478 -5.47 -11.77 32.09
CA VAL A 478 -5.76 -12.93 31.24
C VAL A 478 -6.17 -14.08 32.17
N ALA A 479 -7.48 -14.37 32.20
CA ALA A 479 -8.06 -15.49 32.93
C ALA A 479 -7.77 -16.83 32.24
#